data_AF-A0A2U1V7X2-F1
#
_entry.id   AF-A0A2U1V7X2-F1
#
_cell.length_a   1.000
_cell.length_b   1.000
_cell.length_c   1.000
_cell.angle_alpha   90.00
_cell.angle_beta   90.00
_cell.angle_gamma   90.00
#
_symmetry.space_group_name_H-M   'P 1'
#
loop_
_entity.id
_entity.type
_entity.pdbx_description
1 polymer ?
#
loop_
_entity_poly.entity_id
_entity_poly.type
_entity_poly.pdbx_seq_one_letter_code
_entity_poly.pdbx_strand_id
1 'polypeptide(L)'
;MRAFRLVSVSLEAERVLLGLQAKRFAVKAVLGLVAAVFLIAAFAMLHVLAWLALEPQLSPLARAGVILAGDLVIAGILLALALRDNPSRQEIEARMLRDNAFSQARASFGLLPMLGGMARSPLLGMIIGMMSRRKRG
;
A
#
# COMPACT_ATOMS: atom_id res chain seq x y z
N MET A 1 -26.61 -23.32 3.14
CA MET A 1 -25.52 -23.90 3.98
C MET A 1 -24.20 -24.11 3.22
N ARG A 2 -24.19 -24.51 1.93
CA ARG A 2 -22.94 -24.66 1.14
C ARG A 2 -22.11 -23.37 0.99
N ALA A 3 -22.75 -22.21 0.83
CA ALA A 3 -22.06 -20.93 0.65
C ALA A 3 -21.23 -20.53 1.90
N PHE A 4 -21.77 -20.66 3.11
CA PHE A 4 -21.04 -20.39 4.36
C PHE A 4 -19.83 -21.31 4.55
N ARG A 5 -19.93 -22.57 4.10
CA ARG A 5 -18.85 -23.55 4.18
C ARG A 5 -17.71 -23.27 3.20
N LEU A 6 -18.02 -22.70 2.03
CA LEU A 6 -17.00 -22.25 1.08
C LEU A 6 -16.25 -21.02 1.59
N VAL A 7 -16.97 -20.08 2.22
CA VAL A 7 -16.39 -18.88 2.84
C VAL A 7 -15.51 -19.23 4.05
N SER A 8 -15.89 -20.21 4.88
CA SER A 8 -15.05 -20.61 6.02
C SER A 8 -13.76 -21.28 5.56
N VAL A 9 -13.83 -22.11 4.51
CA VAL A 9 -12.64 -22.79 3.94
C VAL A 9 -11.70 -21.80 3.27
N SER A 10 -12.21 -20.77 2.58
CA SER A 10 -11.36 -19.72 2.00
C SER A 10 -10.68 -18.88 3.09
N LEU A 11 -11.39 -18.55 4.17
CA LEU A 11 -10.83 -17.81 5.31
C LEU A 11 -9.71 -18.59 6.03
N GLU A 12 -9.87 -19.91 6.20
CA GLU A 12 -8.83 -20.74 6.79
C GLU A 12 -7.58 -20.82 5.90
N ALA A 13 -7.76 -20.97 4.58
CA ALA A 13 -6.66 -20.96 3.63
C ALA A 13 -5.90 -19.62 3.64
N GLU A 14 -6.63 -18.50 3.73
CA GLU A 14 -6.05 -17.16 3.76
C GLU A 14 -5.30 -16.87 5.06
N ARG A 15 -5.80 -17.39 6.20
CA ARG A 15 -5.09 -17.32 7.48
C ARG A 15 -3.76 -18.07 7.46
N VAL A 16 -3.71 -19.24 6.83
CA VAL A 16 -2.46 -20.02 6.67
C VAL A 16 -1.47 -19.28 5.76
N LEU A 17 -1.94 -18.71 4.66
CA LEU A 17 -1.10 -17.89 3.76
C LEU A 17 -0.52 -16.66 4.47
N LEU A 18 -1.34 -15.94 5.23
CA LEU A 18 -0.90 -14.79 6.02
C LEU A 18 0.12 -15.20 7.09
N GLY A 19 -0.07 -16.33 7.76
CA GLY A 19 0.90 -16.85 8.73
C GLY A 19 2.26 -17.19 8.10
N LEU A 20 2.25 -17.81 6.92
CA LEU A 20 3.47 -18.12 6.17
C LEU A 20 4.19 -16.85 5.67
N GLN A 21 3.43 -15.86 5.19
CA GLN A 21 3.97 -14.56 4.79
C GLN A 21 4.55 -13.79 5.98
N ALA A 22 3.84 -13.76 7.11
CA ALA A 22 4.28 -13.10 8.34
C ALA A 22 5.59 -13.70 8.86
N LYS A 23 5.74 -15.02 8.84
CA LYS A 23 6.99 -15.68 9.26
C LYS A 23 8.16 -15.30 8.34
N ARG A 24 7.95 -15.31 7.02
CA ARG A 24 8.98 -14.91 6.04
C ARG A 24 9.35 -13.43 6.21
N PHE A 25 8.37 -12.57 6.44
CA PHE A 25 8.59 -11.15 6.69
C PHE A 25 9.36 -10.92 7.99
N ALA A 26 8.99 -11.62 9.07
CA ALA A 26 9.68 -11.51 10.36
C ALA A 26 11.16 -11.90 10.26
N VAL A 27 11.47 -13.03 9.61
CA VAL A 27 12.86 -13.46 9.40
C VAL A 27 13.64 -12.43 8.58
N LYS A 28 13.05 -11.95 7.48
CA LYS A 28 13.67 -10.91 6.64
C LYS A 28 13.87 -9.60 7.40
N ALA A 29 12.91 -9.21 8.23
CA ALA A 29 12.98 -7.99 9.03
C ALA A 29 14.09 -8.09 10.09
N VAL A 30 14.19 -9.21 10.81
CA VAL A 30 15.25 -9.45 11.79
C VAL A 30 16.62 -9.45 11.11
N LEU A 31 16.79 -10.22 10.02
CA LEU A 31 18.05 -10.26 9.29
C LEU A 31 18.39 -8.89 8.68
N GLY A 32 17.41 -8.17 8.16
CA GLY A 32 17.57 -6.81 7.63
C GLY A 32 17.99 -5.83 8.70
N LEU A 33 17.43 -5.92 9.91
CA LEU A 33 17.81 -5.08 11.05
C LEU A 33 19.24 -5.38 11.51
N VAL A 34 19.61 -6.66 11.62
CA VAL A 34 21.00 -7.05 11.94
C VAL A 34 21.96 -6.53 10.88
N ALA A 35 21.64 -6.71 9.60
CA ALA A 35 22.45 -6.20 8.50
C ALA A 35 22.59 -4.66 8.55
N ALA A 36 21.51 -3.94 8.87
CA ALA A 36 21.55 -2.48 9.03
C ALA A 36 22.50 -2.04 10.16
N VAL A 37 22.47 -2.72 11.31
CA VAL A 37 23.39 -2.45 12.42
C VAL A 37 24.85 -2.65 11.99
N PHE A 38 25.15 -3.76 11.32
CA PHE A 38 26.50 -4.01 10.80
C PHE A 38 26.95 -2.98 9.77
N LEU A 39 26.04 -2.55 8.90
CA LEU A 39 26.34 -1.54 7.87
C LEU A 39 26.63 -0.17 8.50
N ILE A 40 25.88 0.23 9.53
CA ILE A 40 26.16 1.45 10.31
C ILE A 40 27.53 1.35 10.99
N ALA A 41 27.85 0.22 11.63
CA ALA A 41 29.14 0.02 12.28
C ALA A 41 30.30 0.05 11.27
N ALA A 42 30.13 -0.58 10.11
CA ALA A 42 31.11 -0.57 9.03
C ALA A 42 31.31 0.85 8.46
N PHE A 43 30.23 1.61 8.29
CA PHE A 43 30.28 2.99 7.82
C PHE A 43 31.01 3.90 8.81
N ALA A 44 30.77 3.74 10.11
CA ALA A 44 31.51 4.45 11.15
C ALA A 44 33.01 4.08 11.14
N MET A 45 33.35 2.80 10.97
CA MET A 45 34.75 2.39 10.83
C MET A 45 35.40 2.93 9.55
N LEU A 46 34.67 3.04 8.45
CA LEU A 46 35.15 3.66 7.22
C LEU A 46 35.57 5.12 7.46
N HIS A 47 34.83 5.87 8.29
CA HIS A 47 35.19 7.24 8.65
C HIS A 47 36.49 7.31 9.45
N VAL A 48 36.66 6.43 10.42
CA VAL A 48 37.89 6.34 11.21
C VAL A 48 39.07 6.00 10.29
N LEU A 49 38.88 5.05 9.38
CA LEU A 49 39.91 4.66 8.43
C LEU A 49 40.26 5.80 7.47
N ALA A 50 39.26 6.52 6.95
CA ALA A 50 39.47 7.69 6.12
C ALA A 50 40.23 8.80 6.87
N TRP A 51 39.88 9.03 8.14
CA TRP A 51 40.57 10.01 8.98
C TRP A 51 42.05 9.68 9.17
N LEU A 52 42.35 8.41 9.49
CA LEU A 52 43.72 7.92 9.66
C LEU A 52 44.50 7.90 8.33
N ALA A 53 43.86 7.54 7.23
CA ALA A 53 44.51 7.50 5.91
C ALA A 53 44.92 8.90 5.42
N LEU A 54 44.14 9.92 5.76
CA LEU A 54 44.42 11.32 5.41
C LEU A 54 45.40 11.98 6.41
N GLU A 55 45.85 11.25 7.42
CA GLU A 55 46.69 11.76 8.50
C GLU A 55 48.04 12.36 8.05
N PRO A 56 48.78 11.74 7.13
CA PRO A 56 50.08 12.26 6.74
C PRO A 56 50.01 13.52 5.85
N GLN A 57 48.84 13.81 5.25
CA GLN A 57 48.74 14.68 4.07
C GLN A 57 47.98 15.98 4.32
N LEU A 58 47.05 15.99 5.27
CA LEU A 58 46.10 17.10 5.44
C LEU A 58 46.06 17.62 6.87
N SER A 59 45.73 18.91 7.02
CA SER A 59 45.39 19.50 8.32
C SER A 59 44.05 18.93 8.83
N PRO A 60 43.81 18.91 10.16
CA PRO A 60 42.59 18.35 10.74
C PRO A 60 41.29 18.91 10.13
N LEU A 61 41.27 20.22 9.84
CA LEU A 61 40.13 20.89 9.21
C LEU A 61 39.89 20.40 7.77
N ALA A 62 40.97 20.25 6.99
CA ALA A 62 40.88 19.76 5.61
C ALA A 62 40.42 18.29 5.56
N ARG A 63 40.84 17.44 6.51
CA ARG A 63 40.36 16.05 6.62
C ARG A 63 38.86 15.99 6.85
N ALA A 64 38.38 16.76 7.83
CA ALA A 64 36.95 16.83 8.14
C ALA A 64 36.13 17.31 6.93
N GLY A 65 36.65 18.30 6.19
CA GLY A 65 36.03 18.79 4.96
C GLY A 65 35.92 17.73 3.87
N VAL A 66 36.97 16.92 3.65
CA VAL A 66 36.96 15.84 2.65
C VAL A 66 35.94 14.74 3.01
N ILE A 67 35.91 14.33 4.29
CA ILE A 67 34.95 13.31 4.76
C ILE A 67 33.52 13.83 4.59
N LEU A 68 33.25 15.06 5.06
CA LEU A 68 31.93 15.70 4.92
C LEU A 68 31.49 15.81 3.46
N ALA A 69 32.40 16.19 2.56
CA ALA A 69 32.10 16.25 1.13
C ALA A 69 31.69 14.87 0.58
N GLY A 70 32.41 13.81 0.96
CA GLY A 70 32.08 12.44 0.62
C GLY A 70 30.69 12.03 1.12
N ASP A 71 30.37 12.34 2.38
CA ASP A 71 29.07 12.05 2.98
C ASP A 71 27.92 12.77 2.27
N LEU A 72 28.12 14.03 1.90
CA LEU A 72 27.13 14.80 1.16
C LEU A 72 26.85 14.20 -0.22
N VAL A 73 27.88 13.69 -0.91
CA VAL A 73 27.68 12.98 -2.19
C VAL A 73 26.88 11.70 -1.99
N ILE A 74 27.24 10.87 -1.00
CA ILE A 74 26.53 9.62 -0.70
C ILE A 74 25.08 9.91 -0.30
N ALA A 75 24.86 10.88 0.59
CA ALA A 75 23.54 11.30 1.04
C ALA A 75 22.70 11.82 -0.13
N GLY A 76 23.27 12.61 -1.03
CA GLY A 76 22.60 13.09 -2.24
C GLY A 76 22.17 11.95 -3.17
N ILE A 77 23.01 10.94 -3.37
CA ILE A 77 22.68 9.75 -4.17
C ILE A 77 21.55 8.95 -3.51
N LEU A 78 21.65 8.69 -2.21
CA LEU A 78 20.63 7.95 -1.47
C LEU A 78 19.30 8.69 -1.46
N LEU A 79 19.31 10.01 -1.31
CA LEU A 79 18.12 10.84 -1.40
C LEU A 79 17.51 10.78 -2.80
N ALA A 80 18.33 10.87 -3.86
CA ALA A 80 17.86 10.75 -5.23
C ALA A 80 17.25 9.36 -5.52
N LEU A 81 17.84 8.30 -4.98
CA LEU A 81 17.29 6.93 -5.07
C LEU A 81 16.02 6.77 -4.26
N ALA A 82 15.93 7.38 -3.07
CA ALA A 82 14.74 7.33 -2.23
C ALA A 82 13.57 8.12 -2.82
N LEU A 83 13.85 9.26 -3.46
CA LEU A 83 12.86 10.06 -4.18
C LEU A 83 12.43 9.42 -5.51
N ARG A 84 13.18 8.41 -5.99
CA ARG A 84 12.81 7.64 -7.17
C ARG A 84 11.73 6.64 -6.81
N ASP A 85 10.48 7.12 -6.76
CA ASP A 85 9.28 6.29 -6.62
C ASP A 85 9.18 5.32 -7.80
N ASN A 86 9.61 4.07 -7.59
CA ASN A 86 9.27 2.94 -8.45
C ASN A 86 8.21 2.12 -7.73
N PRO A 87 6.91 2.35 -8.00
CA PRO A 87 5.85 1.55 -7.40
C PRO A 87 6.10 0.08 -7.75
N SER A 88 6.20 -0.75 -6.71
CA SER A 88 6.48 -2.18 -6.91
C SER A 88 5.33 -2.84 -7.68
N ARG A 89 5.59 -3.93 -8.42
CA ARG A 89 4.50 -4.67 -9.12
C ARG A 89 3.35 -5.06 -8.18
N GLN A 90 3.66 -5.40 -6.94
CA GLN A 90 2.67 -5.72 -5.91
C GLN A 90 1.84 -4.50 -5.50
N GLU A 91 2.44 -3.31 -5.46
CA GLU A 91 1.75 -2.06 -5.15
C GLU A 91 0.85 -1.61 -6.30
N ILE A 92 1.29 -1.83 -7.54
CA ILE A 92 0.49 -1.60 -8.75
C ILE A 92 -0.70 -2.57 -8.77
N GLU A 93 -0.47 -3.87 -8.55
CA GLU A 93 -1.51 -4.89 -8.49
C GLU A 93 -2.51 -4.63 -7.35
N ALA A 94 -2.05 -4.22 -6.17
CA ALA A 94 -2.92 -3.87 -5.05
C ALA A 94 -3.76 -2.63 -5.35
N ARG A 95 -3.20 -1.60 -6.00
CA ARG A 95 -3.95 -0.42 -6.45
C ARG A 95 -4.98 -0.80 -7.50
N MET A 96 -4.62 -1.62 -8.50
CA MET A 96 -5.55 -2.12 -9.50
C MET A 96 -6.68 -2.94 -8.88
N LEU A 97 -6.37 -3.82 -7.92
CA LEU A 97 -7.38 -4.65 -7.25
C LEU A 97 -8.34 -3.80 -6.42
N ARG A 98 -7.83 -2.80 -5.70
CA ARG A 98 -8.63 -1.83 -4.96
C ARG A 98 -9.54 -1.03 -5.90
N ASP A 99 -8.99 -0.49 -6.98
CA ASP A 99 -9.73 0.35 -7.91
C ASP A 99 -10.81 -0.47 -8.67
N ASN A 100 -10.51 -1.73 -8.99
CA ASN A 100 -11.47 -2.70 -9.54
C ASN A 100 -12.57 -3.07 -8.52
N ALA A 101 -12.23 -3.26 -7.25
CA ALA A 101 -13.21 -3.53 -6.21
C ALA A 101 -14.15 -2.32 -5.99
N PHE A 102 -13.62 -1.10 -6.01
CA PHE A 102 -14.43 0.12 -5.92
C PHE A 102 -15.31 0.34 -7.15
N SER A 103 -14.83 0.03 -8.36
CA SER A 103 -15.62 0.15 -9.58
C SER A 103 -16.78 -0.86 -9.61
N GLN A 104 -16.52 -2.10 -9.21
CA GLN A 104 -17.55 -3.14 -9.09
C GLN A 104 -18.56 -2.86 -7.98
N ALA A 105 -18.11 -2.32 -6.83
CA ALA A 105 -18.99 -1.88 -5.77
C ALA A 105 -19.93 -0.76 -6.24
N ARG A 106 -19.40 0.26 -6.94
CA ARG A 106 -20.22 1.33 -7.53
C ARG A 106 -21.22 0.81 -8.57
N ALA A 107 -20.82 -0.13 -9.42
CA ALA A 107 -21.74 -0.75 -10.38
C ALA A 107 -22.86 -1.54 -9.67
N SER A 108 -22.54 -2.17 -8.53
CA SER A 108 -23.50 -2.92 -7.71
C SER A 108 -24.47 -1.99 -6.96
N PHE A 109 -24.00 -0.83 -6.46
CA PHE A 109 -24.86 0.21 -5.90
C PHE A 109 -25.67 0.96 -6.98
N GLY A 110 -25.19 1.00 -8.23
CA GLY A 110 -25.87 1.57 -9.39
C GLY A 110 -27.12 0.81 -9.85
N LEU A 111 -27.40 -0.38 -9.30
CA LEU A 111 -28.63 -1.14 -9.56
C LEU A 111 -29.79 -0.75 -8.62
N LEU A 112 -29.53 -0.03 -7.52
CA LEU A 112 -30.56 0.46 -6.59
C LEU A 112 -31.51 1.51 -7.19
N PRO A 113 -31.06 2.47 -8.03
CA PRO A 113 -31.96 3.42 -8.70
C PRO A 113 -32.92 2.76 -9.69
N MET A 114 -32.57 1.61 -10.29
CA MET A 114 -33.46 0.90 -11.21
C MET A 114 -34.61 0.19 -10.49
N LEU A 115 -34.42 -0.24 -9.24
CA LEU A 115 -35.52 -0.71 -8.38
C LEU A 115 -36.38 0.45 -7.86
N GLY A 116 -35.77 1.62 -7.59
CA GLY A 116 -36.51 2.83 -7.20
C GLY A 116 -37.33 3.48 -8.33
N GLY A 117 -36.92 3.28 -9.59
CA GLY A 117 -37.62 3.81 -10.77
C GLY A 117 -38.94 3.11 -11.09
N MET A 118 -39.10 1.83 -10.73
CA MET A 118 -40.37 1.11 -10.95
C MET A 118 -41.49 1.54 -10.01
N ALA A 119 -41.18 2.12 -8.84
CA ALA A 119 -42.18 2.63 -7.90
C ALA A 119 -42.81 3.98 -8.32
N ARG A 120 -42.29 4.64 -9.36
CA ARG A 120 -42.76 5.94 -9.86
C ARG A 120 -43.33 5.88 -11.28
N SER A 121 -43.98 4.78 -11.68
CA SER A 121 -44.72 4.81 -12.94
C SER A 121 -46.00 5.67 -12.77
N PRO A 122 -46.17 6.77 -13.52
CA PRO A 122 -47.38 7.60 -13.46
C PRO A 122 -48.64 6.84 -13.91
N LEU A 123 -48.48 5.70 -14.60
CA LEU A 123 -49.55 4.80 -15.00
C LEU A 123 -50.25 4.12 -13.81
N LEU A 124 -49.51 3.73 -12.76
CA LEU A 124 -50.10 3.13 -11.56
C LEU A 124 -50.93 4.14 -10.75
N GLY A 125 -50.46 5.39 -10.68
CA GLY A 125 -51.22 6.49 -10.06
C GLY A 125 -52.52 6.82 -10.82
N MET A 126 -52.50 6.70 -12.14
CA MET A 126 -53.67 6.95 -12.99
C MET A 126 -54.74 5.85 -12.83
N ILE A 127 -54.33 4.57 -12.75
CA ILE A 127 -55.26 3.44 -12.55
C ILE A 127 -55.91 3.50 -11.15
N ILE A 128 -55.13 3.82 -10.11
CA ILE A 128 -55.65 3.95 -8.74
C ILE A 128 -56.56 5.19 -8.61
N GLY A 129 -56.23 6.29 -9.27
CA GLY A 129 -57.06 7.50 -9.32
C GLY A 129 -58.42 7.28 -10.00
N MET A 130 -58.48 6.41 -11.01
CA MET A 130 -59.75 6.09 -11.68
C MET A 130 -60.66 5.19 -10.83
N MET A 131 -60.10 4.28 -10.02
CA MET A 131 -60.92 3.43 -9.13
C MET A 131 -61.51 4.19 -7.94
N SER A 132 -60.84 5.21 -7.40
CA SER A 132 -61.35 5.97 -6.25
C SER A 132 -62.49 6.94 -6.64
N ARG A 133 -62.61 7.31 -7.91
CA ARG A 133 -63.64 8.24 -8.40
C ARG A 133 -65.01 7.59 -8.61
N ARG A 134 -65.11 6.26 -8.64
CA ARG A 134 -66.37 5.52 -8.83
C ARG A 134 -67.16 5.30 -7.52
N LYS A 135 -66.63 5.70 -6.37
CA LYS A 135 -67.25 5.45 -5.05
C LYS A 135 -67.96 6.68 -4.44
N ARG A 136 -68.16 7.75 -5.21
CA ARG A 136 -68.77 9.03 -4.75
C ARG A 136 -69.93 9.55 -5.61
N GLY A 137 -70.54 8.72 -6.45
CA GLY A 137 -71.77 9.04 -7.18
C GLY A 137 -72.82 7.98 -6.89
#